data_AF-A0AAJ3KH90-F1
#
_entry.id   AF-A0AAJ3KH90-F1
#
_cell.length_a   1.000
_cell.length_b   1.000
_cell.length_c   1.000
_cell.angle_alpha   90.00
_cell.angle_beta   90.00
_cell.angle_gamma   90.00
#
_symmetry.space_group_name_H-M   'P 1'
#
loop_
_entity.id
_entity.type
_entity.pdbx_description
1 polymer ?
#
loop_
_entity_poly.entity_id
_entity_poly.type
_entity_poly.pdbx_seq_one_letter_code
_entity_poly.pdbx_strand_id
1 'polypeptide(L)'
;MSMNSLADWAFEEFVADGTNLSAEAAYADWSEGLSADEIANGADDFWNEYRVDEENWVLEKDGLKLGLSWLGGAPLVWVFESPHTTTATPCSPCVPGAGDLDTPSDDGIRCYTLPTEWFEVA
;
A
#
# COMPACT_ATOMS: atom_id res chain seq x y z
N MET A 1 9.72 8.70 22.19
CA MET A 1 8.78 7.64 21.78
C MET A 1 9.58 6.71 20.89
N SER A 2 9.69 5.44 21.25
CA SER A 2 10.46 4.45 20.49
C SER A 2 9.66 4.12 19.23
N MET A 3 10.07 4.63 18.07
CA MET A 3 9.53 4.25 16.76
C MET A 3 10.12 2.87 16.45
N ASN A 4 9.31 1.81 16.48
CA ASN A 4 9.83 0.43 16.52
C ASN A 4 9.28 -0.45 15.38
N SER A 5 8.79 0.11 14.28
CA SER A 5 8.52 -0.70 13.10
C SER A 5 8.64 0.08 11.80
N LEU A 6 9.15 -0.59 10.77
CA LEU A 6 9.16 -0.13 9.37
C LEU A 6 7.75 0.30 8.91
N ALA A 7 6.71 -0.34 9.44
CA ALA A 7 5.32 -0.03 9.11
C ALA A 7 4.87 1.35 9.62
N ASP A 8 5.29 1.75 10.83
CA ASP A 8 4.94 3.07 11.39
C ASP A 8 5.59 4.20 10.57
N TRP A 9 6.86 4.02 10.20
CA TRP A 9 7.57 4.98 9.36
C TRP A 9 7.01 5.01 7.93
N ALA A 10 6.72 3.84 7.34
CA ALA A 10 6.09 3.78 6.04
C ALA A 10 4.75 4.52 6.06
N PHE A 11 3.93 4.33 7.09
CA PHE A 11 2.66 5.04 7.27
C PHE A 11 2.85 6.57 7.29
N GLU A 12 3.89 7.10 7.94
CA GLU A 12 4.19 8.55 7.90
C GLU A 12 4.47 9.05 6.47
N GLU A 13 5.24 8.31 5.68
CA GLU A 13 5.50 8.65 4.27
C GLU A 13 4.24 8.53 3.41
N PHE A 14 3.42 7.49 3.62
CA PHE A 14 2.13 7.33 2.92
C PHE A 14 1.16 8.47 3.26
N VAL A 15 1.11 8.92 4.51
CA VAL A 15 0.26 10.06 4.90
C VAL A 15 0.79 11.37 4.33
N ALA A 16 2.11 11.54 4.22
CA ALA A 16 2.71 12.76 3.70
C ALA A 16 2.58 12.88 2.16
N ASP A 17 2.92 11.82 1.44
CA ASP A 17 3.13 11.84 -0.01
C ASP A 17 2.27 10.82 -0.78
N GLY A 18 1.57 9.92 -0.07
CA GLY A 18 0.75 8.87 -0.66
C GLY A 18 -0.69 9.30 -0.97
N THR A 19 -1.34 8.52 -1.83
CA THR A 19 -2.76 8.66 -2.16
C THR A 19 -3.58 7.74 -1.27
N ASN A 20 -4.51 8.33 -0.50
CA ASN A 20 -5.50 7.59 0.27
C ASN A 20 -6.59 7.06 -0.66
N LEU A 21 -6.81 5.74 -0.66
CA LEU A 21 -7.81 5.03 -1.46
C LEU A 21 -9.02 4.58 -0.62
N SER A 22 -9.24 5.19 0.54
CA SER A 22 -10.43 4.98 1.37
C SER A 22 -11.72 5.35 0.63
N ALA A 23 -12.83 4.85 1.16
CA ALA A 23 -14.16 5.09 0.61
C ALA A 23 -14.47 6.57 0.62
N GLU A 24 -14.12 7.24 1.71
CA GLU A 24 -14.30 8.67 1.91
C GLU A 24 -13.47 9.48 0.92
N ALA A 25 -12.20 9.12 0.70
CA ALA A 25 -11.33 9.81 -0.25
C ALA A 25 -11.80 9.61 -1.70
N ALA A 26 -12.16 8.37 -2.06
CA ALA A 26 -12.67 8.03 -3.39
C ALA A 26 -14.00 8.74 -3.68
N TYR A 27 -14.90 8.80 -2.70
CA TYR A 27 -16.18 9.49 -2.85
C TYR A 27 -16.01 11.01 -2.93
N ALA A 28 -15.07 11.58 -2.16
CA ALA A 28 -14.76 13.00 -2.22
C ALA A 28 -14.20 13.39 -3.59
N ASP A 29 -13.26 12.62 -4.15
CA ASP A 29 -12.70 12.82 -5.49
C ASP A 29 -13.78 12.69 -6.58
N TRP A 30 -14.57 11.61 -6.54
CA TRP A 30 -15.66 11.39 -7.51
C TRP A 30 -16.71 12.50 -7.50
N SER A 31 -17.06 13.01 -6.30
CA SER A 31 -18.07 14.06 -6.15
C SER A 31 -17.55 15.47 -6.46
N GLU A 32 -16.24 15.65 -6.66
CA GLU A 32 -15.64 16.96 -6.91
C GLU A 32 -16.17 17.56 -8.22
N GLY A 33 -16.77 18.75 -8.12
CA GLY A 33 -17.31 19.47 -9.27
C GLY A 33 -18.72 19.03 -9.71
N LEU A 34 -19.31 18.01 -9.07
CA LEU A 34 -20.70 17.60 -9.33
C LEU A 34 -21.71 18.43 -8.53
N SER A 35 -22.91 18.60 -9.07
CA SER A 35 -24.05 19.16 -8.34
C SER A 35 -24.67 18.14 -7.38
N ALA A 36 -25.45 18.62 -6.40
CA ALA A 36 -26.15 17.75 -5.47
C ALA A 36 -27.10 16.75 -6.16
N ASP A 37 -27.72 17.15 -7.28
CA ASP A 37 -28.60 16.29 -8.06
C ASP A 37 -27.81 15.20 -8.81
N GLU A 38 -26.65 15.53 -9.37
CA GLU A 38 -25.77 14.56 -10.02
C GLU A 38 -25.23 13.54 -9.01
N ILE A 39 -24.81 14.00 -7.83
CA ILE A 39 -24.37 13.14 -6.73
C ILE A 39 -25.49 12.20 -6.30
N ALA A 40 -26.71 12.72 -6.08
CA ALA A 40 -27.84 11.91 -5.64
C ALA A 40 -28.23 10.82 -6.66
N ASN A 41 -28.09 11.10 -7.95
CA ASN A 41 -28.40 10.14 -9.02
C ASN A 41 -27.28 9.12 -9.26
N GLY A 42 -26.01 9.47 -9.02
CA GLY A 42 -24.85 8.61 -9.29
C GLY A 42 -24.29 7.85 -8.08
N ALA A 43 -24.70 8.18 -6.85
CA ALA A 43 -24.12 7.59 -5.64
C ALA A 43 -24.34 6.08 -5.55
N ASP A 44 -25.50 5.57 -5.96
CA ASP A 44 -25.78 4.12 -5.92
C ASP A 44 -24.83 3.35 -6.85
N ASP A 45 -24.62 3.86 -8.07
CA ASP A 45 -23.69 3.27 -9.03
C ASP A 45 -22.25 3.31 -8.49
N PHE A 46 -21.82 4.44 -7.92
CA PHE A 46 -20.50 4.55 -7.28
C PHE A 46 -20.30 3.50 -6.18
N TRP A 47 -21.24 3.40 -5.24
CA TRP A 47 -21.14 2.45 -4.14
C TRP A 47 -21.26 1.00 -4.60
N ASN A 48 -22.02 0.74 -5.66
CA ASN A 48 -22.09 -0.58 -6.29
C ASN A 48 -20.81 -0.96 -7.03
N GLU A 49 -19.95 -0.01 -7.41
CA GLU A 49 -18.66 -0.26 -8.06
C GLU A 49 -17.46 -0.24 -7.11
N TYR A 50 -17.57 0.45 -5.97
CA TYR A 50 -16.55 0.47 -4.94
C TYR A 50 -16.33 -0.95 -4.33
N ARG A 51 -15.07 -1.36 -4.19
CA ARG A 51 -14.69 -2.75 -3.82
C ARG A 51 -13.65 -2.84 -2.70
N VAL A 52 -13.29 -1.72 -2.09
CA VAL A 52 -12.22 -1.67 -1.10
C VAL A 52 -12.81 -1.78 0.30
N ASP A 53 -12.51 -2.88 1.00
CA ASP A 53 -13.07 -3.20 2.32
C ASP A 53 -12.31 -2.54 3.50
N GLU A 54 -11.04 -2.21 3.31
CA GLU A 54 -10.19 -1.60 4.32
C GLU A 54 -9.46 -0.37 3.75
N GLU A 55 -9.05 0.56 4.61
CA GLU A 55 -8.25 1.70 4.19
C GLU A 55 -6.97 1.22 3.49
N ASN A 56 -6.67 1.80 2.33
CA ASN A 56 -5.49 1.46 1.56
C ASN A 56 -4.81 2.74 1.08
N TRP A 57 -3.49 2.69 1.01
CA TRP A 57 -2.70 3.79 0.47
C TRP A 57 -1.79 3.26 -0.63
N VAL A 58 -1.50 4.13 -1.59
CA VAL A 58 -0.46 3.89 -2.60
C VAL A 58 0.53 5.04 -2.61
N LEU A 59 1.81 4.74 -2.83
CA LEU A 59 2.88 5.72 -2.86
C LEU A 59 3.80 5.41 -4.05
N GLU A 60 4.00 6.41 -4.91
CA GLU A 60 5.02 6.37 -5.95
C GLU A 60 6.09 7.44 -5.68
N LYS A 61 7.32 7.02 -5.36
CA LYS A 61 8.41 7.92 -4.97
C LYS A 61 9.77 7.32 -5.28
N ASP A 62 10.66 8.11 -5.90
CA ASP A 62 12.05 7.72 -6.18
C ASP A 62 12.22 6.35 -6.89
N GLY A 63 11.27 5.99 -7.75
CA GLY A 63 11.25 4.71 -8.48
C GLY A 63 10.66 3.54 -7.70
N LEU A 64 10.14 3.78 -6.49
CA LEU A 64 9.34 2.84 -5.72
C LEU A 64 7.86 2.97 -6.11
N LYS A 65 7.16 1.84 -6.16
CA LYS A 65 5.68 1.79 -6.10
C LYS A 65 5.28 0.90 -4.96
N LEU A 66 4.68 1.50 -3.94
CA LEU A 66 4.36 0.85 -2.67
C LEU A 66 2.85 0.88 -2.43
N GLY A 67 2.37 -0.11 -1.69
CA GLY A 67 1.02 -0.13 -1.14
C GLY A 67 1.07 -0.32 0.36
N LEU A 68 0.11 0.27 1.07
CA LEU A 68 -0.12 0.03 2.48
C LEU A 68 -1.56 -0.43 2.64
N SER A 69 -1.73 -1.61 3.22
CA SER A 69 -3.03 -2.18 3.55
C SER A 69 -3.00 -2.71 4.98
N TRP A 70 -4.15 -3.19 5.45
CA TRP A 70 -4.24 -3.90 6.72
C TRP A 70 -4.74 -5.33 6.47
N LEU A 71 -4.40 -6.22 7.40
CA LEU A 71 -4.94 -7.57 7.45
C LEU A 71 -5.27 -7.90 8.90
N GLY A 72 -6.56 -7.85 9.26
CA GLY A 72 -6.98 -8.04 10.65
C GLY A 72 -6.43 -6.97 11.60
N GLY A 73 -6.23 -5.75 11.10
CA GLY A 73 -5.70 -4.62 11.85
C GLY A 73 -4.17 -4.54 11.96
N ALA A 74 -3.44 -5.52 11.40
CA ALA A 74 -1.98 -5.43 11.26
C ALA A 74 -1.61 -4.76 9.92
N PRO A 75 -0.72 -3.75 9.91
CA PRO A 75 -0.30 -3.11 8.67
C PRO A 75 0.56 -4.05 7.82
N LEU A 76 0.36 -3.99 6.50
CA LEU A 76 1.13 -4.70 5.48
C LEU A 76 1.66 -3.69 4.47
N VAL A 77 2.97 -3.67 4.30
CA VAL A 77 3.64 -2.88 3.25
C VAL A 77 3.91 -3.78 2.06
N TRP A 78 3.37 -3.40 0.91
CA TRP A 78 3.56 -4.07 -0.38
C TRP A 78 4.59 -3.31 -1.20
N VAL A 79 5.57 -4.02 -1.76
CA VAL A 79 6.55 -3.46 -2.70
C VAL A 79 6.24 -3.97 -4.10
N PHE A 80 5.51 -3.18 -4.89
CA PHE A 80 5.10 -3.55 -6.24
C PHE A 80 6.22 -3.31 -7.26
N GLU A 81 6.95 -2.19 -7.13
CA GLU A 81 8.14 -1.88 -7.92
C GLU A 81 9.21 -1.25 -7.02
N SER A 82 10.48 -1.55 -7.29
CA SER A 82 11.61 -0.95 -6.58
C SER A 82 12.88 -1.03 -7.41
N PRO A 83 13.80 -0.04 -7.33
CA PRO A 83 15.14 -0.17 -7.86
C PRO A 83 16.00 -1.16 -7.06
N HIS A 84 15.54 -1.56 -5.87
CA HIS A 84 16.22 -2.50 -4.98
C HIS A 84 15.59 -3.90 -5.06
N THR A 85 16.45 -4.92 -5.01
CA THR A 85 16.00 -6.32 -4.97
C THR A 85 16.75 -7.09 -3.88
N THR A 86 16.09 -8.07 -3.27
CA THR A 86 16.68 -9.00 -2.30
C THR A 86 16.30 -10.45 -2.64
N THR A 87 16.76 -11.40 -1.83
CA THR A 87 16.35 -12.80 -1.88
C THR A 87 15.59 -13.16 -0.60
N ALA A 88 14.38 -13.70 -0.74
CA ALA A 88 13.49 -13.99 0.38
C ALA A 88 12.65 -15.24 0.12
N THR A 89 12.05 -15.83 1.16
CA THR A 89 11.12 -16.95 0.96
C THR A 89 9.88 -16.51 0.17
N PRO A 90 9.31 -17.36 -0.70
CA PRO A 90 8.13 -17.00 -1.46
C PRO A 90 6.92 -16.76 -0.54
N CYS A 91 6.30 -15.59 -0.65
CA CYS A 91 5.16 -15.16 0.17
C CYS A 91 3.83 -15.75 -0.31
N SER A 92 3.66 -15.93 -1.62
CA SER A 92 2.42 -16.48 -2.18
C SER A 92 2.68 -17.25 -3.48
N PRO A 93 2.15 -18.48 -3.63
CA PRO A 93 2.26 -19.22 -4.88
C PRO A 93 1.48 -18.55 -6.02
N CYS A 94 0.51 -17.69 -5.71
CA CYS A 94 -0.36 -17.03 -6.68
C CYS A 94 0.25 -15.76 -7.28
N VAL A 95 1.28 -15.19 -6.65
CA VAL A 95 1.95 -13.96 -7.11
C VAL A 95 3.43 -14.27 -7.37
N PRO A 96 3.79 -14.65 -8.60
CA PRO A 96 5.18 -14.94 -8.94
C PRO A 96 6.09 -13.74 -8.61
N GLY A 97 7.19 -13.99 -7.91
CA GLY A 97 8.14 -12.95 -7.50
C GLY A 97 7.80 -12.24 -6.19
N ALA A 98 6.66 -12.55 -5.54
CA ALA A 98 6.35 -12.02 -4.21
C ALA A 98 7.15 -12.74 -3.13
N GLY A 99 8.12 -12.06 -2.53
CA GLY A 99 8.92 -12.54 -1.41
C GLY A 99 8.43 -11.98 -0.07
N ASP A 100 8.59 -12.76 1.00
CA ASP A 100 8.33 -12.35 2.37
C ASP A 100 9.59 -11.69 2.96
N LEU A 101 9.58 -10.35 3.07
CA LEU A 101 10.72 -9.58 3.54
C LEU A 101 11.04 -9.77 5.02
N ASP A 102 10.11 -10.33 5.81
CA ASP A 102 10.37 -10.71 7.21
C ASP A 102 11.14 -12.04 7.32
N THR A 103 11.21 -12.81 6.21
CA THR A 103 11.87 -14.11 6.14
C THR A 103 12.95 -14.13 5.02
N PRO A 104 14.07 -13.43 5.21
CA PRO A 104 15.17 -13.42 4.25
C PRO A 104 15.77 -14.83 4.07
N SER A 105 16.17 -15.17 2.84
CA SER A 105 16.71 -16.49 2.51
C SER A 105 17.62 -16.44 1.29
N ASP A 106 18.86 -16.94 1.43
CA ASP A 106 19.83 -17.01 0.33
C ASP A 106 19.39 -17.97 -0.79
N ASP A 107 18.63 -19.01 -0.43
CA ASP A 107 18.05 -19.99 -1.36
C ASP A 107 16.61 -19.61 -1.80
N GLY A 108 16.17 -18.41 -1.46
CA GLY A 108 14.83 -17.90 -1.77
C GLY A 108 14.66 -17.48 -3.22
N ILE A 109 13.58 -16.74 -3.47
CA ILE A 109 13.32 -16.11 -4.76
C ILE A 109 13.85 -14.67 -4.76
N ARG A 110 14.25 -14.18 -5.94
CA ARG A 110 14.55 -12.75 -6.11
C ARG A 110 13.25 -11.95 -6.17
N CYS A 111 13.12 -10.96 -5.29
CA CYS A 111 11.96 -10.08 -5.21
C CYS A 111 12.39 -8.62 -5.02
N TYR A 112 11.44 -7.69 -5.14
CA TYR A 112 11.67 -6.29 -4.77
C TYR A 112 11.80 -6.14 -3.27
N THR A 113 12.53 -5.11 -2.84
CA THR A 113 12.67 -4.73 -1.43
C THR A 113 12.67 -3.21 -1.29
N LEU A 114 12.62 -2.71 -0.07
CA LEU A 114 12.76 -1.30 0.25
C LEU A 114 14.24 -0.89 0.27
N PRO A 115 14.55 0.42 0.18
CA PRO A 115 15.90 0.92 0.44
C PRO A 115 16.43 0.42 1.80
N THR A 116 17.69 0.02 1.85
CA THR A 116 18.28 -0.62 3.04
C THR A 116 18.22 0.28 4.27
N GLU A 117 18.38 1.59 4.07
CA GLU A 117 18.29 2.62 5.10
C GLU A 117 16.93 2.65 5.83
N TRP A 118 15.86 2.13 5.21
CA TRP A 118 14.53 2.09 5.83
C TRP A 118 14.42 0.96 6.86
N PHE A 119 15.26 -0.07 6.76
CA PHE A 119 15.32 -1.17 7.73
C PHE A 119 16.20 -0.85 8.95
N GLU A 120 17.13 0.11 8.84
CA GLU A 120 18.11 0.42 9.90
C GLU A 120 17.53 1.20 11.09
N VAL A 121 16.29 1.68 10.98
CA VAL A 121 15.60 2.47 12.01
C VAL A 121 14.61 1.64 12.85
N ALA A 122 14.51 0.32 12.60
CA ALA A 122 13.60 -0.60 13.29
C ALA A 122 14.27 -1.36 14.45
#